data_AF-A0A3P2RI95-F1
#
_entry.id   AF-A0A3P2RI95-F1
#
_cell.length_a   1.000
_cell.length_b   1.000
_cell.length_c   1.000
_cell.angle_alpha   90.00
_cell.angle_beta   90.00
_cell.angle_gamma   90.00
#
_symmetry.space_group_name_H-M   'P 1'
#
loop_
_entity.id
_entity.type
_entity.pdbx_description
1 polymer ?
#
loop_
_entity_poly.entity_id
_entity_poly.type
_entity_poly.pdbx_seq_one_letter_code
_entity_poly.pdbx_strand_id
1 'polypeptide(L)'
;MMLRNQLSKMLLLILIVLCGSTWYFSSHAASEYVKTEHQEEQLKKDIKTKSVTLQQAQTKEQLSYRDNRQTYEAQPVIDKFFELFRTYDSSNSYNHRKTVIEKSGIAGINVTNSDLFKTDRQETGEAYIDNHGMSSTFVSSKLYVSKIQNGVMFGKVLVNYRIMTKNSDEQVSTALYDVRYDTQSHRITDLTYDNGIKEIK
;
A
#
# COMPACT_ATOMS: atom_id res chain seq x y z
N MET A 1 -58.31 -17.58 37.47
CA MET A 1 -57.54 -16.37 37.87
C MET A 1 -56.01 -16.57 37.84
N MET A 2 -55.47 -17.79 38.06
CA MET A 2 -54.01 -18.07 38.00
C MET A 2 -53.38 -18.01 36.59
N LEU A 3 -54.06 -18.45 35.53
CA LEU A 3 -53.53 -18.50 34.15
C LEU A 3 -53.16 -17.12 33.58
N ARG A 4 -53.95 -16.09 33.90
CA ARG A 4 -53.75 -14.72 33.40
C ARG A 4 -52.52 -14.04 34.00
N ASN A 5 -52.13 -14.44 35.21
CA ASN A 5 -50.96 -13.92 35.91
C ASN A 5 -49.65 -14.58 35.42
N GLN A 6 -49.71 -15.82 34.93
CA GLN A 6 -48.58 -16.53 34.33
C GLN A 6 -48.29 -16.04 32.90
N LEU A 7 -49.33 -15.80 32.10
CA LEU A 7 -49.22 -15.21 30.77
C LEU A 7 -48.61 -13.80 30.79
N SER A 8 -49.02 -12.97 31.77
CA SER A 8 -48.45 -11.64 31.99
C SER A 8 -46.94 -11.69 32.31
N LYS A 9 -46.50 -12.64 33.14
CA LYS A 9 -45.09 -12.80 33.50
C LYS A 9 -44.24 -13.32 32.34
N MET A 10 -44.75 -14.23 31.52
CA MET A 10 -44.04 -14.70 30.32
C MET A 10 -43.89 -13.60 29.26
N LEU A 11 -44.93 -12.80 29.02
CA LEU A 11 -44.85 -11.66 28.09
C LEU A 11 -43.81 -10.62 28.53
N LEU A 12 -43.71 -10.36 29.83
CA LEU A 12 -42.74 -9.42 30.38
C LEU A 12 -41.29 -9.92 30.19
N LEU A 13 -41.05 -11.22 30.39
CA LEU A 13 -39.74 -11.83 30.17
C LEU A 13 -39.32 -11.81 28.69
N ILE A 14 -40.25 -12.06 27.77
CA ILE A 14 -39.99 -11.99 26.32
C ILE A 14 -39.63 -10.56 25.90
N LEU A 15 -40.34 -9.55 26.44
CA LEU A 15 -40.05 -8.14 26.19
C LEU A 15 -38.66 -7.73 26.71
N ILE A 16 -38.26 -8.20 27.90
CA ILE A 16 -36.92 -7.91 28.44
C ILE A 16 -35.83 -8.55 27.58
N VAL A 17 -36.02 -9.77 27.10
CA VAL A 17 -35.07 -10.46 26.21
C VAL A 17 -34.96 -9.73 24.87
N LEU A 18 -36.08 -9.31 24.27
CA LEU A 18 -36.10 -8.57 23.00
C LEU A 18 -35.47 -7.18 23.12
N CYS A 19 -35.72 -6.45 24.21
CA CYS A 19 -35.08 -5.15 24.46
C CYS A 19 -33.58 -5.29 24.76
N GLY A 20 -33.18 -6.34 25.49
CA GLY A 20 -31.77 -6.61 25.76
C GLY A 20 -30.99 -6.97 24.50
N SER A 21 -31.59 -7.79 23.62
CA SER A 21 -30.95 -8.18 22.36
C SER A 21 -30.80 -7.02 21.38
N THR A 22 -31.79 -6.13 21.28
CA THR A 22 -31.69 -4.94 20.39
C THR A 22 -30.69 -3.92 20.90
N TRP A 23 -30.58 -3.72 22.23
CA TRP A 23 -29.56 -2.85 22.82
C TRP A 23 -28.14 -3.42 22.61
N TYR A 24 -27.96 -4.73 22.80
CA TYR A 24 -26.68 -5.39 22.54
C TYR A 24 -26.27 -5.27 21.07
N PHE A 25 -27.17 -5.57 20.13
CA PHE A 25 -26.89 -5.48 18.70
C PHE A 25 -26.60 -4.04 18.25
N SER A 26 -27.35 -3.07 18.77
CA SER A 26 -27.13 -1.63 18.50
C SER A 26 -25.79 -1.14 19.05
N SER A 27 -25.38 -1.60 20.24
CA SER A 27 -24.09 -1.24 20.84
C SER A 27 -22.90 -1.84 20.08
N HIS A 28 -23.02 -3.08 19.57
CA HIS A 28 -21.98 -3.71 18.76
C HIS A 28 -21.85 -3.03 17.40
N ALA A 29 -22.96 -2.75 16.72
CA ALA A 29 -22.95 -2.03 15.45
C ALA A 29 -22.34 -0.62 15.60
N ALA A 30 -22.67 0.11 16.66
CA ALA A 30 -22.06 1.40 16.97
C ALA A 30 -20.55 1.29 17.23
N SER A 31 -20.10 0.22 17.91
CA SER A 31 -18.67 -0.01 18.17
C SER A 31 -17.86 -0.35 16.92
N GLU A 32 -18.46 -1.07 15.95
CA GLU A 32 -17.81 -1.35 14.67
C GLU A 32 -17.76 -0.12 13.77
N TYR A 33 -18.81 0.70 13.76
CA TYR A 33 -18.80 1.99 13.07
C TYR A 33 -17.71 2.93 13.60
N VAL A 34 -17.60 3.08 14.93
CA VAL A 34 -16.57 3.92 15.55
C VAL A 34 -15.16 3.38 15.31
N LYS A 35 -14.95 2.06 15.27
CA LYS A 35 -13.65 1.45 14.90
C LYS A 35 -13.28 1.72 13.45
N THR A 36 -14.24 1.63 12.53
CA THR A 36 -14.03 1.88 11.10
C THR A 36 -13.74 3.35 10.85
N GLU A 37 -14.46 4.25 11.53
CA GLU A 37 -14.24 5.70 11.46
C GLU A 37 -12.88 6.10 12.05
N HIS A 38 -12.47 5.49 13.16
CA HIS A 38 -11.12 5.68 13.70
C HIS A 38 -10.02 5.13 12.78
N GLN A 39 -10.23 4.00 12.11
CA GLN A 39 -9.28 3.48 11.12
C GLN A 39 -9.18 4.40 9.90
N GLU A 40 -10.29 4.96 9.42
CA GLU A 40 -10.27 5.95 8.34
C GLU A 40 -9.60 7.27 8.75
N GLU A 41 -9.85 7.76 9.97
CA GLU A 41 -9.16 8.94 10.50
C GLU A 41 -7.66 8.71 10.68
N GLN A 42 -7.26 7.52 11.14
CA GLN A 42 -5.86 7.12 11.24
C GLN A 42 -5.24 7.04 9.84
N LEU A 43 -5.92 6.45 8.86
CA LEU A 43 -5.45 6.45 7.46
C LEU A 43 -5.29 7.87 6.92
N LYS A 44 -6.26 8.77 7.15
CA LYS A 44 -6.20 10.16 6.72
C LYS A 44 -5.06 10.92 7.39
N LYS A 45 -4.80 10.68 8.69
CA LYS A 45 -3.67 11.23 9.43
C LYS A 45 -2.34 10.68 8.92
N ASP A 46 -2.25 9.39 8.60
CA ASP A 46 -1.05 8.76 8.07
C ASP A 46 -0.76 9.25 6.65
N ILE A 47 -1.78 9.40 5.80
CA ILE A 47 -1.64 10.00 4.46
C ILE A 47 -1.16 11.45 4.57
N LYS A 48 -1.73 12.24 5.49
CA LYS A 48 -1.30 13.63 5.72
C LYS A 48 0.11 13.72 6.30
N THR A 49 0.49 12.80 7.17
CA THR A 49 1.83 12.75 7.76
C THR A 49 2.85 12.28 6.73
N LYS A 50 2.52 11.29 5.90
CA LYS A 50 3.33 10.89 4.74
C LYS A 50 3.45 12.00 3.72
N SER A 51 2.39 12.76 3.41
CA SER A 51 2.48 13.87 2.46
C SER A 51 3.32 15.04 2.98
N VAL A 52 3.25 15.35 4.28
CA VAL A 52 4.12 16.34 4.93
C VAL A 52 5.57 15.85 5.00
N THR A 53 5.80 14.57 5.34
CA THR A 53 7.14 13.97 5.34
C THR A 53 7.73 13.94 3.94
N LEU A 54 6.90 13.69 2.91
CA LEU A 54 7.28 13.75 1.50
C LEU A 54 7.57 15.16 1.04
N GLN A 55 6.80 16.17 1.46
CA GLN A 55 7.11 17.58 1.19
C GLN A 55 8.41 18.02 1.88
N GLN A 56 8.62 17.61 3.14
CA GLN A 56 9.85 17.92 3.87
C GLN A 56 11.06 17.19 3.29
N ALA A 57 10.91 15.93 2.87
CA ALA A 57 11.92 15.19 2.13
C ALA A 57 12.19 15.83 0.76
N GLN A 58 11.16 16.25 0.02
CA GLN A 58 11.30 17.03 -1.21
C GLN A 58 12.05 18.34 -0.96
N THR A 59 11.79 19.05 0.12
CA THR A 59 12.47 20.32 0.44
C THR A 59 13.92 20.09 0.88
N LYS A 60 14.22 18.99 1.59
CA LYS A 60 15.59 18.63 2.01
C LYS A 60 16.41 17.98 0.89
N GLU A 61 15.81 17.21 0.00
CA GLU A 61 16.46 16.55 -1.14
C GLU A 61 16.53 17.43 -2.39
N GLN A 62 15.67 18.47 -2.52
CA GLN A 62 15.80 19.55 -3.52
C GLN A 62 17.18 20.23 -3.45
N LEU A 63 17.89 20.12 -2.31
CA LEU A 63 19.26 20.64 -2.14
C LEU A 63 20.36 19.74 -2.74
N SER A 64 20.04 18.57 -3.31
CA SER A 64 21.03 17.66 -3.90
C SER A 64 20.73 17.15 -5.31
N TYR A 65 19.72 17.74 -5.99
CA TYR A 65 19.46 17.47 -7.41
C TYR A 65 20.61 18.03 -8.27
N ARG A 66 21.74 17.33 -8.27
CA ARG A 66 22.78 17.49 -9.27
C ARG A 66 22.23 16.84 -10.53
N ASP A 67 21.96 17.66 -11.54
CA ASP A 67 21.81 17.24 -12.94
C ASP A 67 23.10 16.51 -13.38
N ASN A 68 23.19 15.24 -12.99
CA ASN A 68 24.25 14.34 -13.37
C ASN A 68 23.67 13.41 -14.44
N ARG A 69 24.38 13.27 -15.56
CA ARG A 69 24.08 12.33 -16.65
C ARG A 69 23.66 10.95 -16.15
N GLN A 70 24.28 10.47 -15.08
CA GLN A 70 23.95 9.17 -14.48
C GLN A 70 22.50 9.10 -13.98
N THR A 71 21.96 10.18 -13.40
CA THR A 71 20.56 10.28 -12.96
C THR A 71 19.61 10.23 -14.16
N TYR A 72 19.97 10.91 -15.26
CA TYR A 72 19.21 10.88 -16.50
C TYR A 72 19.17 9.48 -17.13
N GLU A 73 20.26 8.73 -17.06
CA GLU A 73 20.32 7.34 -17.55
C GLU A 73 19.57 6.36 -16.63
N ALA A 74 19.53 6.60 -15.32
CA ALA A 74 18.83 5.74 -14.37
C ALA A 74 17.30 5.91 -14.41
N GLN A 75 16.81 7.15 -14.58
CA GLN A 75 15.38 7.47 -14.48
C GLN A 75 14.48 6.62 -15.41
N PRO A 76 14.80 6.40 -16.71
CA PRO A 76 14.00 5.53 -17.57
C PRO A 76 13.92 4.08 -17.10
N VAL A 77 15.00 3.55 -16.51
CA VAL A 77 15.01 2.18 -15.96
C VAL A 77 14.11 2.09 -14.73
N ILE A 78 14.16 3.12 -13.87
CA ILE A 78 13.29 3.25 -12.70
C ILE A 78 11.81 3.36 -13.13
N ASP A 79 11.50 4.22 -14.09
CA ASP A 79 10.14 4.36 -14.63
C ASP A 79 9.64 3.04 -15.21
N LYS A 80 10.47 2.34 -15.99
CA LYS A 80 10.08 1.05 -16.57
C LYS A 80 9.85 -0.01 -15.51
N PHE A 81 10.68 -0.05 -14.48
CA PHE A 81 10.49 -0.97 -13.36
C PHE A 81 9.16 -0.70 -12.67
N PHE A 82 8.87 0.55 -12.30
CA PHE A 82 7.65 0.88 -11.58
C PHE A 82 6.40 0.81 -12.44
N GLU A 83 6.49 1.03 -13.75
CA GLU A 83 5.42 0.74 -14.70
C GLU A 83 5.03 -0.75 -14.63
N LEU A 84 6.00 -1.66 -14.78
CA LEU A 84 5.77 -3.11 -14.70
C LEU A 84 5.35 -3.57 -13.30
N PHE A 85 5.86 -2.92 -12.26
CA PHE A 85 5.58 -3.28 -10.87
C PHE A 85 4.25 -2.73 -10.36
N ARG A 86 3.78 -1.56 -10.80
CA ARG A 86 2.56 -0.90 -10.29
C ARG A 86 1.39 -0.98 -11.25
N THR A 87 1.53 -1.59 -12.42
CA THR A 87 0.42 -1.76 -13.36
C THR A 87 -0.09 -3.19 -13.35
N TYR A 88 -1.32 -3.39 -12.89
CA TYR A 88 -2.02 -4.67 -12.88
C TYR A 88 -3.54 -4.45 -12.74
N ASP A 89 -4.31 -5.40 -13.23
CA ASP A 89 -5.77 -5.38 -13.30
C ASP A 89 -6.41 -6.70 -12.86
N SER A 90 -5.59 -7.69 -12.49
CA SER A 90 -6.01 -9.03 -12.11
C SER A 90 -4.94 -9.69 -11.25
N SER A 91 -5.33 -10.74 -10.53
CA SER A 91 -4.42 -11.58 -9.74
C SER A 91 -3.33 -12.18 -10.62
N ASN A 92 -3.67 -12.54 -11.86
CA ASN A 92 -2.70 -13.05 -12.83
C ASN A 92 -1.65 -11.98 -13.19
N SER A 93 -2.06 -10.78 -13.59
CA SER A 93 -1.10 -9.71 -13.93
C SER A 93 -0.29 -9.27 -12.72
N TYR A 94 -0.89 -9.21 -11.52
CA TYR A 94 -0.21 -8.93 -10.25
C TYR A 94 0.89 -9.95 -9.92
N ASN A 95 0.57 -11.24 -10.00
CA ASN A 95 1.54 -12.30 -9.68
C ASN A 95 2.61 -12.47 -10.78
N HIS A 96 2.33 -12.05 -12.01
CA HIS A 96 3.30 -12.15 -13.12
C HIS A 96 4.33 -11.01 -13.17
N ARG A 97 4.18 -9.97 -12.33
CA ARG A 97 5.09 -8.81 -12.28
C ARG A 97 6.55 -9.18 -12.11
N LYS A 98 6.84 -10.15 -11.24
CA LYS A 98 8.20 -10.67 -11.02
C LYS A 98 8.81 -11.17 -12.33
N THR A 99 8.08 -12.03 -13.03
CA THR A 99 8.54 -12.66 -14.26
C THR A 99 8.80 -11.65 -15.37
N VAL A 100 7.95 -10.63 -15.54
CA VAL A 100 8.17 -9.60 -16.56
C VAL A 100 9.38 -8.72 -16.25
N ILE A 101 9.62 -8.42 -14.97
CA ILE A 101 10.80 -7.65 -14.52
C ILE A 101 12.08 -8.47 -14.64
N GLU A 102 12.04 -9.77 -14.35
CA GLU A 102 13.18 -10.67 -14.57
C GLU A 102 13.55 -10.76 -16.05
N LYS A 103 12.55 -10.92 -16.93
CA LYS A 103 12.75 -11.00 -18.38
C LYS A 103 13.27 -9.71 -19.00
N SER A 104 12.91 -8.54 -18.46
CA SER A 104 13.41 -7.26 -18.97
C SER A 104 14.86 -6.98 -18.56
N GLY A 105 15.40 -7.70 -17.57
CA GLY A 105 16.77 -7.56 -17.11
C GLY A 105 17.05 -6.28 -16.31
N ILE A 106 16.04 -5.44 -16.06
CA ILE A 106 16.21 -4.12 -15.43
C ILE A 106 16.44 -4.18 -13.91
N ALA A 107 16.23 -5.34 -13.30
CA ALA A 107 16.44 -5.56 -11.87
C ALA A 107 17.32 -6.80 -11.61
N GLY A 108 18.12 -6.73 -10.55
CA GLY A 108 18.94 -7.84 -10.06
C GLY A 108 18.14 -8.83 -9.21
N ILE A 109 18.73 -10.00 -8.98
CA ILE A 109 18.08 -11.12 -8.27
C ILE A 109 17.64 -10.76 -6.84
N ASN A 110 18.38 -9.87 -6.17
CA ASN A 110 18.03 -9.40 -4.82
C ASN A 110 16.69 -8.67 -4.81
N VAL A 111 16.37 -7.93 -5.87
CA VAL A 111 15.09 -7.22 -6.01
C VAL A 111 13.99 -8.22 -6.33
N THR A 112 14.19 -9.12 -7.29
CA THR A 112 13.12 -10.03 -7.76
C THR A 112 12.80 -11.17 -6.78
N ASN A 113 13.74 -11.50 -5.89
CA ASN A 113 13.51 -12.44 -4.78
C ASN A 113 13.09 -11.76 -3.47
N SER A 114 12.92 -10.44 -3.46
CA SER A 114 12.47 -9.72 -2.26
C SER A 114 10.97 -9.88 -1.98
N ASP A 115 10.58 -9.45 -0.78
CA ASP A 115 9.19 -9.37 -0.33
C ASP A 115 8.30 -8.41 -1.16
N LEU A 116 8.88 -7.63 -2.09
CA LEU A 116 8.11 -6.80 -3.01
C LEU A 116 7.23 -7.62 -3.96
N PHE A 117 7.60 -8.88 -4.21
CA PHE A 117 6.92 -9.79 -5.13
C PHE A 117 6.13 -10.88 -4.41
N LYS A 118 5.61 -10.58 -3.22
CA LYS A 118 4.63 -11.47 -2.55
C LYS A 118 3.43 -11.70 -3.48
N THR A 119 2.90 -12.92 -3.42
CA THR A 119 1.66 -13.27 -4.10
C THR A 119 0.49 -12.57 -3.44
N ASP A 120 -0.59 -12.38 -4.19
CA ASP A 120 -1.85 -11.88 -3.66
C ASP A 120 -2.71 -12.94 -2.97
N ARG A 121 -2.21 -14.18 -2.85
CA ARG A 121 -2.90 -15.25 -2.14
C ARG A 121 -2.75 -15.08 -0.64
N GLN A 122 -3.88 -15.04 0.06
CA GLN A 122 -3.96 -15.11 1.51
C GLN A 122 -3.64 -16.53 2.00
N GLU A 123 -3.50 -16.72 3.31
CA GLU A 123 -3.30 -18.05 3.93
C GLU A 123 -4.43 -19.03 3.59
N THR A 124 -5.64 -18.52 3.34
CA THR A 124 -6.81 -19.28 2.88
C THR A 124 -6.69 -19.77 1.43
N GLY A 125 -5.69 -19.29 0.68
CA GLY A 125 -5.51 -19.54 -0.75
C GLY A 125 -6.29 -18.59 -1.66
N GLU A 126 -7.13 -17.74 -1.10
CA GLU A 126 -7.94 -16.75 -1.83
C GLU A 126 -7.09 -15.59 -2.35
N ALA A 127 -7.37 -15.15 -3.58
CA ALA A 127 -6.67 -14.05 -4.24
C ALA A 127 -7.37 -12.72 -3.92
N TYR A 128 -6.75 -11.86 -3.11
CA TYR A 128 -7.41 -10.63 -2.70
C TYR A 128 -7.59 -9.64 -3.86
N ILE A 129 -6.77 -9.69 -4.91
CA ILE A 129 -6.89 -8.78 -6.05
C ILE A 129 -8.21 -9.04 -6.79
N ASP A 130 -8.47 -10.28 -7.19
CA ASP A 130 -9.71 -10.62 -7.91
C ASP A 130 -10.94 -10.49 -6.99
N ASN A 131 -10.84 -10.94 -5.73
CA ASN A 131 -11.95 -10.89 -4.79
C ASN A 131 -12.45 -9.47 -4.51
N HIS A 132 -11.54 -8.49 -4.46
CA HIS A 132 -11.88 -7.09 -4.21
C HIS A 132 -11.97 -6.26 -5.51
N GLY A 133 -11.75 -6.87 -6.67
CA GLY A 133 -11.66 -6.19 -7.97
C GLY A 133 -10.63 -5.06 -7.94
N MET A 134 -9.46 -5.32 -7.37
CA MET A 134 -8.39 -4.34 -7.27
C MET A 134 -7.62 -4.21 -8.58
N SER A 135 -7.34 -2.98 -8.98
CA SER A 135 -6.36 -2.69 -10.02
C SER A 135 -5.45 -1.56 -9.59
N SER A 136 -4.30 -1.48 -10.23
CA SER A 136 -3.34 -0.41 -10.03
C SER A 136 -2.77 0.03 -11.37
N THR A 137 -2.56 1.33 -11.52
CA THR A 137 -1.97 1.93 -12.73
C THR A 137 -0.83 2.84 -12.33
N PHE A 138 0.35 2.61 -12.89
CA PHE A 138 1.49 3.51 -12.73
C PHE A 138 1.19 4.89 -13.34
N VAL A 139 1.56 5.97 -12.65
CA VAL A 139 1.42 7.34 -13.15
C VAL A 139 2.78 7.97 -13.41
N SER A 140 3.65 7.98 -12.41
CA SER A 140 4.98 8.57 -12.52
C SER A 140 5.92 8.09 -11.43
N SER A 141 7.22 8.22 -11.69
CA SER A 141 8.23 8.10 -10.64
C SER A 141 9.20 9.28 -10.68
N LYS A 142 9.86 9.53 -9.56
CA LYS A 142 10.95 10.49 -9.48
C LYS A 142 12.07 9.93 -8.61
N LEU A 143 13.25 9.80 -9.19
CA LEU A 143 14.48 9.43 -8.50
C LEU A 143 15.14 10.67 -7.86
N TYR A 144 15.47 10.54 -6.59
CA TYR A 144 16.26 11.49 -5.80
C TYR A 144 17.57 10.81 -5.42
N VAL A 145 18.68 11.28 -6.01
CA VAL A 145 19.99 10.67 -5.79
C VAL A 145 20.64 11.29 -4.56
N SER A 146 21.01 10.44 -3.60
CA SER A 146 21.71 10.85 -2.39
C SER A 146 23.23 10.85 -2.57
N LYS A 147 23.78 9.81 -3.21
CA LYS A 147 25.20 9.67 -3.50
C LYS A 147 25.46 8.67 -4.63
N ILE A 148 26.64 8.76 -5.21
CA ILE A 148 27.17 7.78 -6.17
C ILE A 148 28.56 7.37 -5.69
N GLN A 149 28.78 6.07 -5.50
CA GLN A 149 30.03 5.52 -4.99
C GLN A 149 30.32 4.19 -5.67
N ASN A 150 31.53 4.02 -6.21
CA ASN A 150 32.00 2.78 -6.84
C ASN A 150 31.06 2.26 -7.94
N GLY A 151 30.52 3.15 -8.78
CA GLY A 151 29.57 2.76 -9.84
C GLY A 151 28.17 2.38 -9.34
N VAL A 152 27.86 2.60 -8.06
CA VAL A 152 26.54 2.38 -7.49
C VAL A 152 25.93 3.73 -7.10
N MET A 153 24.76 3.99 -7.63
CA MET A 153 23.91 5.12 -7.27
C MET A 153 22.97 4.70 -6.13
N PHE A 154 22.91 5.53 -5.10
CA PHE A 154 22.04 5.37 -3.93
C PHE A 154 21.03 6.50 -3.94
N GLY A 155 19.75 6.19 -3.77
CA GLY A 155 18.72 7.21 -3.80
C GLY A 155 17.40 6.74 -3.23
N LYS A 156 16.41 7.63 -3.37
CA LYS A 156 15.01 7.36 -3.09
C LYS A 156 14.19 7.50 -4.35
N VAL A 157 13.15 6.70 -4.52
CA VAL A 157 12.18 6.84 -5.60
C VAL A 157 10.82 7.13 -5.02
N LEU A 158 10.26 8.28 -5.39
CA LEU A 158 8.87 8.61 -5.16
C LEU A 158 8.03 8.10 -6.32
N VAL A 159 7.04 7.26 -6.06
CA VAL A 159 6.21 6.61 -7.08
C VAL A 159 4.77 7.00 -6.86
N ASN A 160 4.14 7.59 -7.88
CA ASN A 160 2.73 7.88 -7.90
C ASN A 160 2.00 6.85 -8.77
N TYR A 161 0.89 6.35 -8.26
CA TYR A 161 0.07 5.35 -8.92
C TYR A 161 -1.38 5.54 -8.52
N ARG A 162 -2.30 4.96 -9.29
CA ARG A 162 -3.72 4.97 -8.99
C ARG A 162 -4.16 3.58 -8.58
N ILE A 163 -4.99 3.47 -7.56
CA ILE A 163 -5.62 2.22 -7.15
C ILE A 163 -7.12 2.36 -7.36
N MET A 164 -7.74 1.32 -7.90
CA MET A 164 -9.19 1.19 -7.98
C MET A 164 -9.59 -0.11 -7.28
N THR A 165 -10.77 -0.12 -6.65
CA THR A 165 -11.42 -1.33 -6.16
C THR A 165 -12.82 -1.41 -6.75
N LYS A 166 -13.45 -2.59 -6.71
CA LYS A 166 -14.78 -2.80 -7.32
C LYS A 166 -15.85 -1.80 -6.86
N ASN A 167 -15.75 -1.32 -5.63
CA ASN A 167 -16.77 -0.48 -4.97
C ASN A 167 -16.27 0.93 -4.64
N SER A 168 -15.10 1.34 -5.13
CA SER A 168 -14.53 2.65 -4.81
C SER A 168 -14.11 3.39 -6.07
N ASP A 169 -14.18 4.71 -5.98
CA ASP A 169 -13.55 5.58 -6.97
C ASP A 169 -12.03 5.35 -7.00
N GLU A 170 -11.44 5.73 -8.12
CA GLU A 170 -9.99 5.71 -8.31
C GLU A 170 -9.30 6.65 -7.32
N GLN A 171 -8.33 6.12 -6.56
CA GLN A 171 -7.56 6.87 -5.58
C GLN A 171 -6.12 7.03 -6.03
N VAL A 172 -5.62 8.26 -6.02
CA VAL A 172 -4.19 8.54 -6.21
C VAL A 172 -3.43 8.19 -4.94
N SER A 173 -2.41 7.36 -5.09
CA SER A 173 -1.54 6.90 -4.02
C SER A 173 -0.08 7.19 -4.34
N THR A 174 0.70 7.36 -3.28
CA THR A 174 2.14 7.64 -3.37
C THR A 174 2.91 6.66 -2.49
N ALA A 175 4.01 6.12 -3.01
CA ALA A 175 4.92 5.24 -2.30
C ALA A 175 6.36 5.74 -2.41
N LEU A 176 7.15 5.52 -1.36
CA LEU A 176 8.56 5.85 -1.32
C LEU A 176 9.39 4.57 -1.22
N TYR A 177 10.51 4.53 -1.92
CA TYR A 177 11.43 3.40 -1.93
C TYR A 177 12.85 3.87 -1.76
N ASP A 178 13.65 3.12 -1.01
CA ASP A 178 15.11 3.20 -1.11
C ASP A 178 15.56 2.36 -2.29
N VAL A 179 16.46 2.91 -3.11
CA VAL A 179 16.97 2.26 -4.32
C VAL A 179 18.49 2.25 -4.38
N ARG A 180 19.04 1.14 -4.85
CA ARG A 180 20.41 1.04 -5.35
C ARG A 180 20.38 0.68 -6.83
N TYR A 181 21.10 1.46 -7.61
CA TYR A 181 21.20 1.29 -9.05
C TYR A 181 22.66 1.19 -9.45
N ASP A 182 23.00 0.11 -10.14
CA ASP A 182 24.35 -0.10 -10.67
C ASP A 182 24.48 0.60 -12.01
N THR A 183 25.37 1.60 -12.09
CA THR A 183 25.52 2.46 -13.26
C THR A 183 26.28 1.81 -14.40
N GLN A 184 26.88 0.62 -14.20
CA GLN A 184 27.62 -0.10 -15.24
C GLN A 184 26.73 -1.13 -15.94
N SER A 185 25.97 -1.89 -15.15
CA SER A 185 25.03 -2.89 -15.63
C SER A 185 23.66 -2.30 -16.00
N HIS A 186 23.39 -1.05 -15.60
CA HIS A 186 22.11 -0.36 -15.79
C HIS A 186 20.92 -1.08 -15.13
N ARG A 187 21.13 -1.60 -13.92
CA ARG A 187 20.13 -2.41 -13.20
C ARG A 187 19.87 -1.89 -11.80
N ILE A 188 18.62 -2.03 -11.36
CA ILE A 188 18.26 -1.87 -9.95
C ILE A 188 18.79 -3.10 -9.19
N THR A 189 19.74 -2.90 -8.29
CA THR A 189 20.39 -3.99 -7.55
C THR A 189 19.80 -4.20 -6.17
N ASP A 190 19.13 -3.20 -5.63
CA ASP A 190 18.42 -3.26 -4.35
C ASP A 190 17.24 -2.29 -4.37
N LEU A 191 16.13 -2.69 -3.75
CA LEU A 191 14.92 -1.89 -3.67
C LEU A 191 14.13 -2.29 -2.43
N THR A 192 13.87 -1.33 -1.55
CA THR A 192 13.09 -1.58 -0.32
C THR A 192 12.02 -0.54 -0.15
N TYR A 193 10.81 -0.96 0.22
CA TYR A 193 9.73 -0.04 0.54
C TYR A 193 10.12 0.77 1.78
N ASP A 194 10.11 2.09 1.66
CA ASP A 194 10.34 3.00 2.77
C ASP A 194 9.01 3.25 3.46
N ASN A 195 8.83 2.64 4.63
CA ASN A 195 7.63 2.81 5.44
C ASN A 195 7.46 4.25 5.96
N GLY A 196 8.51 5.07 5.90
CA GLY A 196 8.57 6.35 6.58
C GLY A 196 8.58 6.12 8.09
N ILE A 197 9.71 6.43 8.75
CA ILE A 197 9.96 6.29 10.20
C ILE A 197 10.40 4.87 10.60
N LYS A 198 11.72 4.67 10.73
CA LYS A 198 12.25 3.86 11.83
C LYS A 198 12.28 4.79 13.03
N GLU A 199 11.59 4.43 14.11
CA GLU A 199 11.84 5.05 15.41
C GLU A 199 13.34 4.96 15.69
N ILE A 200 13.97 6.12 15.83
CA ILE A 200 15.28 6.22 16.46
C ILE A 200 15.04 5.78 17.91
N LYS A 201 15.47 4.57 18.26
CA LYS A 201 15.72 4.21 19.65
C LYS A 201 17.11 4.65 20.05
#